data_AF-A0A812LKD7-F1
#
_entry.id   AF-A0A812LKD7-F1
#
_cell.length_a   1.000
_cell.length_b   1.000
_cell.length_c   1.000
_cell.angle_alpha   90.00
_cell.angle_beta   90.00
_cell.angle_gamma   90.00
#
_symmetry.space_group_name_H-M   'P 1'
#
loop_
_entity.id
_entity.type
_entity.pdbx_description
1 polymer ?
#
loop_
_entity_poly.entity_id
_entity_poly.type
_entity_poly.pdbx_seq_one_letter_code
_entity_poly.pdbx_strand_id
1 'polypeptide(L)'
;MAPVMKSKAQDLQHEIPICQGEHWREDAPVELANLVSEGFRNVPEEEVVVLSKCFPSKRTAGYGYLNDRRVLKVCGEPVVNLRQMYVLIQELHLQRAFLEFSLQALGAEAYCAVDTAAAESVTEEVMRVYRIPSMASADLLALGSGRGGAGTEQMP
;
A
#
# COMPACT_ATOMS: atom_id res chain seq x y z
N MET A 1 -0.67 12.10 3.08
CA MET A 1 -0.65 11.16 1.96
C MET A 1 -1.24 9.85 2.42
N ALA A 2 -2.23 9.28 1.74
CA ALA A 2 -2.81 8.03 2.19
C ALA A 2 -3.20 7.14 1.02
N PRO A 3 -2.30 6.24 0.60
CA PRO A 3 -2.77 5.07 -0.12
C PRO A 3 -3.67 4.25 0.83
N VAL A 4 -4.95 4.13 0.48
CA VAL A 4 -5.85 3.19 1.17
C VAL A 4 -5.39 1.79 0.80
N MET A 5 -4.63 1.17 1.69
CA MET A 5 -4.09 -0.15 1.49
C MET A 5 -4.76 -1.12 2.47
N LYS A 6 -5.22 -2.25 1.94
CA LYS A 6 -5.87 -3.31 2.72
C LYS A 6 -4.85 -4.44 2.93
N SER A 7 -4.54 -4.79 4.18
CA SER A 7 -3.85 -6.05 4.52
C SER A 7 -4.91 -7.13 4.70
N LYS A 8 -4.73 -8.26 4.01
CA LYS A 8 -5.44 -9.50 4.29
C LYS A 8 -4.38 -10.61 4.30
N ALA A 9 -3.69 -10.73 5.43
CA ALA A 9 -2.93 -11.92 5.76
C ALA A 9 -3.91 -12.98 6.29
N GLN A 10 -3.76 -14.21 5.80
CA GLN A 10 -4.39 -15.46 6.27
C GLN A 10 -5.78 -15.79 5.68
N ASP A 11 -5.85 -16.08 4.38
CA ASP A 11 -6.63 -17.21 3.81
C ASP A 11 -6.38 -17.30 2.28
N LEU A 12 -5.22 -17.83 1.90
CA LEU A 12 -4.66 -17.65 0.54
C LEU A 12 -5.06 -18.72 -0.49
N GLN A 13 -6.10 -19.52 -0.23
CA GLN A 13 -6.64 -20.48 -1.19
C GLN A 13 -8.08 -20.21 -1.66
N HIS A 14 -8.79 -19.22 -1.08
CA HIS A 14 -10.19 -18.98 -1.46
C HIS A 14 -10.63 -17.53 -1.65
N GLU A 15 -9.81 -16.54 -1.32
CA GLU A 15 -10.24 -15.14 -1.43
C GLU A 15 -9.17 -14.25 -2.06
N ILE A 16 -8.99 -14.40 -3.37
CA ILE A 16 -8.39 -13.33 -4.20
C ILE A 16 -9.42 -12.19 -4.22
N PRO A 17 -9.01 -10.94 -3.93
CA PRO A 17 -9.98 -9.88 -3.70
C PRO A 17 -10.67 -9.48 -5.00
N ILE A 18 -11.93 -9.91 -5.18
CA ILE A 18 -13.15 -9.16 -5.54
C ILE A 18 -13.15 -8.07 -6.64
N CYS A 19 -12.05 -7.79 -7.35
CA CYS A 19 -12.00 -6.67 -8.29
C CYS A 19 -12.33 -7.05 -9.75
N GLN A 20 -12.27 -8.33 -10.12
CA GLN A 20 -12.26 -8.77 -11.53
C GLN A 20 -13.31 -9.86 -11.87
N GLY A 21 -14.23 -10.20 -10.95
CA GLY A 21 -15.28 -11.20 -11.23
C GLY A 21 -14.75 -12.63 -11.45
N GLU A 22 -15.59 -13.51 -12.03
CA GLU A 22 -15.26 -14.94 -12.26
C GLU A 22 -14.05 -15.17 -13.18
N HIS A 23 -13.71 -14.20 -14.05
CA HIS A 23 -12.61 -14.26 -15.01
C HIS A 23 -11.33 -13.54 -14.56
N TRP A 24 -11.13 -13.38 -13.25
CA TRP A 24 -10.03 -12.60 -12.69
C TRP A 24 -8.63 -12.96 -13.21
N ARG A 25 -8.41 -14.20 -13.62
CA ARG A 25 -7.11 -14.67 -14.13
C ARG A 25 -6.77 -14.12 -15.52
N GLU A 26 -7.80 -13.83 -16.31
CA GLU A 26 -7.68 -13.30 -17.68
C GLU A 26 -7.59 -11.77 -17.66
N ASP A 27 -8.32 -11.14 -16.74
CA ASP A 27 -8.41 -9.68 -16.64
C ASP A 27 -7.32 -9.06 -15.74
N ALA A 28 -6.70 -9.83 -14.86
CA ALA A 28 -5.61 -9.34 -14.01
C ALA A 28 -4.31 -9.12 -14.80
N PRO A 29 -3.48 -8.15 -14.39
CA PRO A 29 -2.12 -8.02 -14.90
C PRO A 29 -1.38 -9.35 -14.80
N VAL A 30 -0.73 -9.76 -15.90
CA VAL A 30 -0.05 -11.06 -16.03
C VAL A 30 0.95 -11.27 -14.90
N GLU A 31 1.63 -10.21 -14.45
CA GLU A 31 2.59 -10.27 -13.36
C GLU A 31 1.93 -10.67 -12.03
N LEU A 32 0.74 -10.16 -11.74
CA LEU A 32 -0.02 -10.52 -10.53
C LEU A 32 -0.63 -11.93 -10.66
N ALA A 33 -1.13 -12.30 -11.84
CA ALA A 33 -1.64 -13.64 -12.09
C ALA A 33 -0.55 -14.72 -11.96
N ASN A 34 0.67 -14.40 -12.42
CA ASN A 34 1.84 -15.27 -12.27
C ASN A 34 2.26 -15.39 -10.80
N LEU A 35 2.27 -14.29 -10.04
CA LEU A 35 2.58 -14.33 -8.60
C LEU A 35 1.64 -15.22 -7.80
N VAL A 36 0.35 -15.26 -8.17
CA VAL A 36 -0.62 -16.19 -7.56
C VAL A 36 -0.33 -17.64 -7.96
N SER A 37 0.09 -17.86 -9.20
CA SER A 37 0.32 -19.20 -9.77
C SER A 37 1.63 -19.84 -9.29
N GLU A 38 2.69 -19.04 -9.20
CA GLU A 38 4.05 -19.48 -8.85
C GLU A 38 4.30 -19.42 -7.34
N GLY A 39 3.52 -18.62 -6.61
CA GLY A 39 3.77 -18.29 -5.22
C GLY A 39 4.85 -17.23 -5.08
N PHE A 40 4.75 -16.41 -4.03
CA PHE A 40 5.60 -15.23 -3.86
C PHE A 40 6.26 -15.14 -2.49
N ARG A 41 6.01 -16.11 -1.60
CA ARG A 41 6.50 -16.06 -0.21
C ARG A 41 7.90 -16.66 -0.12
N ASN A 42 8.87 -15.79 0.03
CA ASN A 42 10.25 -16.14 0.38
C ASN A 42 10.48 -16.03 1.89
N VAL A 43 9.74 -15.13 2.56
CA VAL A 43 9.85 -14.84 4.01
C VAL A 43 8.51 -15.11 4.70
N PRO A 44 8.49 -15.58 5.97
CA PRO A 44 7.25 -15.60 6.76
C PRO A 44 6.62 -14.20 6.81
N GLU A 45 5.29 -14.14 6.66
CA GLU A 45 4.49 -12.90 6.65
C GLU A 45 4.68 -11.97 5.45
N GLU A 46 5.31 -12.44 4.36
CA GLU A 46 5.39 -11.67 3.11
C GLU A 46 4.00 -11.47 2.48
N GLU A 47 3.70 -10.23 2.10
CA GLU A 47 2.46 -9.82 1.43
C GLU A 47 2.80 -9.09 0.12
N VAL A 48 2.06 -9.39 -0.96
CA VAL A 48 2.14 -8.60 -2.18
C VAL A 48 1.36 -7.29 -1.99
N VAL A 49 2.11 -6.21 -1.81
CA VAL A 49 1.54 -4.86 -1.72
C VAL A 49 1.33 -4.29 -3.12
N VAL A 50 0.09 -3.89 -3.43
CA VAL A 50 -0.31 -3.37 -4.74
C VAL A 50 -0.88 -1.95 -4.60
N LEU A 51 -0.52 -1.07 -5.52
CA LEU A 51 -1.16 0.22 -5.71
C LEU A 51 -2.46 0.01 -6.50
N SER A 52 -3.58 -0.19 -5.80
CA SER A 52 -4.86 -0.48 -6.46
C SER A 52 -5.35 0.67 -7.35
N LYS A 53 -5.46 1.87 -6.79
CA LYS A 53 -5.97 3.05 -7.51
C LYS A 53 -5.28 4.32 -7.07
N CYS A 54 -4.97 5.17 -8.04
CA CYS A 54 -4.57 6.56 -7.82
C CYS A 54 -5.79 7.47 -7.96
N PHE A 55 -6.18 8.16 -6.88
CA PHE A 55 -7.28 9.12 -6.95
C PHE A 55 -6.85 10.38 -7.73
N PRO A 56 -7.60 10.78 -8.78
CA PRO A 56 -7.21 11.92 -9.61
C PRO A 56 -7.34 13.23 -8.84
N SER A 57 -6.25 13.99 -8.86
CA SER A 57 -6.09 15.34 -8.30
C SER A 57 -5.06 16.09 -9.15
N LYS A 58 -4.96 17.42 -9.01
CA LYS A 58 -3.94 18.21 -9.73
C LYS A 58 -2.51 17.74 -9.46
N ARG A 59 -2.25 17.14 -8.28
CA ARG A 59 -0.93 16.66 -7.85
C ARG A 59 -0.65 15.20 -8.23
N THR A 60 -1.68 14.43 -8.52
CA THR A 60 -1.58 13.04 -9.00
C THR A 60 -1.73 12.92 -10.52
N ALA A 61 -1.80 14.08 -11.22
CA ALA A 61 -1.81 14.14 -12.66
C ALA A 61 -0.55 13.48 -13.23
N GLY A 62 -0.73 12.47 -14.06
CA GLY A 62 0.37 11.66 -14.60
C GLY A 62 0.52 10.29 -13.95
N TYR A 63 0.04 10.07 -12.72
CA TYR A 63 0.17 8.76 -12.05
C TYR A 63 -1.01 7.81 -12.27
N GLY A 64 -2.00 8.21 -13.08
CA GLY A 64 -3.21 7.40 -13.32
C GLY A 64 -2.97 6.06 -14.00
N TYR A 65 -1.84 5.88 -14.70
CA TYR A 65 -1.50 4.60 -15.36
C TYR A 65 -0.81 3.59 -14.44
N LEU A 66 -0.49 3.98 -13.20
CA LEU A 66 0.21 3.14 -12.22
C LEU A 66 -0.72 2.24 -11.40
N ASN A 67 -2.00 2.18 -11.75
CA ASN A 67 -2.98 1.33 -11.08
C ASN A 67 -2.65 -0.17 -11.27
N ASP A 68 -3.04 -0.98 -10.28
CA ASP A 68 -2.86 -2.43 -10.24
C ASP A 68 -1.39 -2.88 -10.39
N ARG A 69 -0.44 -2.04 -9.93
CA ARG A 69 1.00 -2.34 -9.94
C ARG A 69 1.50 -2.70 -8.55
N ARG A 70 2.37 -3.71 -8.46
CA ARG A 70 3.05 -4.08 -7.21
C ARG A 70 4.03 -3.00 -6.79
N VAL A 71 4.06 -2.65 -5.51
CA VAL A 71 5.10 -1.80 -4.91
C VAL A 71 6.28 -2.69 -4.53
N LEU A 72 7.47 -2.32 -5.00
CA LEU A 72 8.71 -3.04 -4.74
C LEU A 72 9.50 -2.38 -3.60
N LYS A 73 9.68 -1.06 -3.67
CA LYS A 73 10.50 -0.29 -2.73
C LYS A 73 9.87 1.06 -2.42
N VAL A 74 10.19 1.59 -1.24
CA VAL A 74 9.88 2.97 -0.86
C VAL A 74 11.18 3.64 -0.45
N CYS A 75 11.56 4.70 -1.17
CA CYS A 75 12.81 5.45 -0.94
C CYS A 75 14.09 4.57 -0.94
N GLY A 76 14.09 3.49 -1.72
CA GLY A 76 15.17 2.51 -1.80
C GLY A 76 15.03 1.31 -0.86
N GLU A 77 14.12 1.36 0.12
CA GLU A 77 13.90 0.29 1.10
C GLU A 77 12.89 -0.73 0.56
N PRO A 78 13.19 -2.05 0.58
CA PRO A 78 12.28 -3.07 0.07
C PRO A 78 11.02 -3.23 0.93
N VAL A 79 9.89 -3.41 0.25
CA VAL A 79 8.59 -3.63 0.90
C VAL A 79 8.28 -5.13 0.96
N VAL A 80 8.18 -5.66 2.18
CA VAL A 80 7.86 -7.06 2.46
C VAL A 80 6.40 -7.25 2.83
N ASN A 81 5.85 -6.31 3.61
CA ASN A 81 4.45 -6.36 4.02
C ASN A 81 3.85 -4.96 4.16
N LEU A 82 2.52 -4.91 4.28
CA LEU A 82 1.82 -3.63 4.32
C LEU A 82 2.05 -2.87 5.63
N ARG A 83 2.16 -3.60 6.75
CA ARG A 83 2.40 -3.02 8.07
C ARG A 83 3.75 -2.28 8.12
N GLN A 84 4.81 -2.94 7.64
CA GLN A 84 6.17 -2.42 7.53
C GLN A 84 6.18 -1.18 6.65
N MET A 85 5.58 -1.25 5.46
CA MET A 85 5.53 -0.09 4.57
C MET A 85 4.78 1.09 5.20
N TYR A 86 3.68 0.85 5.91
CA TYR A 86 2.95 1.92 6.60
C TYR A 86 3.83 2.63 7.63
N VAL A 87 4.54 1.87 8.48
CA VAL A 87 5.48 2.44 9.45
C VAL A 87 6.61 3.20 8.76
N LEU A 88 7.18 2.63 7.70
CA LEU A 88 8.26 3.25 6.94
C LEU A 88 7.83 4.59 6.31
N ILE A 89 6.64 4.65 5.73
CA ILE A 89 6.07 5.89 5.18
C ILE A 89 5.94 6.94 6.28
N GLN A 90 5.42 6.58 7.46
CA GLN A 90 5.25 7.53 8.56
C GLN A 90 6.60 8.08 9.07
N GLU A 91 7.61 7.22 9.21
CA GLU A 91 8.94 7.65 9.64
C GLU A 91 9.64 8.51 8.57
N LEU A 92 9.55 8.14 7.30
CA LEU A 92 10.15 8.88 6.19
C LEU A 92 9.42 10.20 5.92
N HIS A 93 8.11 10.27 6.15
CA HIS A 93 7.31 11.48 6.00
C HIS A 93 7.80 12.60 6.91
N LEU A 94 8.32 12.27 8.10
CA LEU A 94 8.90 13.24 9.04
C LEU A 94 10.32 13.68 8.66
N GLN A 95 11.04 12.88 7.87
CA GLN A 95 12.46 13.08 7.58
C GLN A 95 12.72 13.63 6.17
N ARG A 96 11.81 13.39 5.22
CA ARG A 96 12.00 13.68 3.80
C ARG A 96 10.88 14.55 3.26
N ALA A 97 11.24 15.48 2.37
CA ALA A 97 10.29 16.29 1.62
C ALA A 97 9.60 15.50 0.48
N PHE A 98 10.24 14.44 -0.01
CA PHE A 98 9.71 13.62 -1.10
C PHE A 98 9.81 12.14 -0.74
N LEU A 99 8.71 11.42 -0.98
CA LEU A 99 8.62 9.97 -0.90
C LEU A 99 8.60 9.39 -2.31
N GLU A 100 9.51 8.47 -2.58
CA GLU A 100 9.61 7.76 -3.87
C GLU A 100 9.09 6.33 -3.70
N PHE A 101 8.22 5.90 -4.60
CA PHE A 101 7.70 4.54 -4.67
C PHE A 101 8.19 3.90 -5.96
N SER A 102 8.93 2.82 -5.83
CA SER A 102 9.33 1.97 -6.96
C SER A 102 8.24 0.92 -7.17
N LEU A 103 7.66 0.90 -8.36
CA LEU A 103 6.56 0.05 -8.77
C LEU A 103 7.05 -0.91 -9.86
N GLN A 104 6.48 -2.12 -9.86
CA GLN A 104 6.75 -3.09 -10.91
C GLN A 104 6.05 -2.65 -12.20
N ALA A 105 6.81 -2.52 -13.30
CA ALA A 105 6.28 -2.32 -14.63
C ALA A 105 6.93 -3.27 -15.65
N LEU A 106 6.33 -3.37 -16.83
CA LEU A 106 6.78 -4.27 -17.88
C LEU A 106 8.12 -3.77 -18.46
N GLY A 107 9.22 -4.42 -18.12
CA GLY A 107 10.56 -4.16 -18.65
C GLY A 107 11.48 -3.31 -17.76
N ALA A 108 10.95 -2.43 -16.89
CA ALA A 108 11.74 -1.63 -15.94
C ALA A 108 10.92 -1.26 -14.69
N GLU A 109 11.58 -0.80 -13.63
CA GLU A 109 10.90 -0.21 -12.46
C GLU A 109 10.26 1.13 -12.86
N ALA A 110 9.00 1.35 -12.49
CA ALA A 110 8.33 2.64 -12.58
C ALA A 110 8.47 3.38 -11.25
N TYR A 111 8.60 4.71 -11.29
CA TYR A 111 8.78 5.52 -10.08
C TYR A 111 7.63 6.52 -9.93
N CYS A 112 7.14 6.64 -8.70
CA CYS A 112 6.18 7.66 -8.30
C CYS A 112 6.78 8.47 -7.16
N ALA A 113 7.00 9.76 -7.36
CA ALA A 113 7.50 10.65 -6.33
C ALA A 113 6.37 11.56 -5.85
N VAL A 114 6.21 11.67 -4.53
CA VAL A 114 5.19 12.50 -3.92
C VAL A 114 5.78 13.40 -2.86
N ASP A 115 5.42 14.67 -2.94
CA ASP A 115 5.76 15.72 -1.97
C ASP A 115 4.95 15.54 -0.68
N THR A 116 5.63 15.34 0.44
CA THR A 116 5.01 15.06 1.75
C THR A 116 4.18 16.23 2.26
N ALA A 117 4.65 17.47 2.06
CA ALA A 117 3.97 18.67 2.52
C ALA A 117 2.66 18.91 1.77
N ALA A 118 2.68 18.74 0.45
CA ALA A 118 1.48 18.85 -0.38
C ALA A 118 0.51 17.69 -0.16
N ALA A 119 1.02 16.51 0.20
CA ALA A 119 0.22 15.31 0.27
C ALA A 119 -0.77 15.29 1.44
N GLU A 120 -0.49 15.94 2.57
CA GLU A 120 -1.45 16.03 3.68
C GLU A 120 -2.70 16.81 3.28
N SER A 121 -2.52 17.99 2.71
CA SER A 121 -3.62 18.84 2.25
C SER A 121 -4.48 18.15 1.18
N VAL A 122 -3.86 17.46 0.23
CA VAL A 122 -4.59 16.73 -0.81
C VAL A 122 -5.31 15.50 -0.25
N THR A 123 -4.75 14.87 0.80
CA THR A 123 -5.37 13.67 1.40
C THR A 123 -6.74 14.00 1.99
N GLU A 124 -6.86 15.10 2.73
CA GLU A 124 -8.13 15.52 3.31
C GLU A 124 -9.18 15.82 2.23
N GLU A 125 -8.78 16.53 1.18
CA GLU A 125 -9.66 16.83 0.04
C GLU A 125 -10.14 15.55 -0.65
N VAL A 126 -9.24 14.62 -0.96
CA VAL A 126 -9.54 13.34 -1.60
C VAL A 126 -10.47 12.50 -0.72
N MET A 127 -10.20 12.36 0.57
CA MET A 127 -11.04 11.58 1.47
C MET A 127 -12.47 12.14 1.55
N ARG A 128 -12.61 13.47 1.55
CA ARG A 128 -13.92 14.13 1.51
C ARG A 128 -14.65 13.88 0.18
N VAL A 129 -13.96 14.02 -0.95
CA VAL A 129 -14.55 13.85 -2.30
C VAL A 129 -15.00 12.40 -2.52
N TYR A 130 -14.17 11.43 -2.16
CA TYR A 130 -14.43 10.01 -2.38
C TYR A 130 -15.14 9.32 -1.21
N ARG A 131 -15.54 10.09 -0.18
CA ARG A 131 -16.26 9.60 1.01
C ARG A 131 -15.55 8.43 1.71
N ILE A 132 -14.23 8.55 1.83
CA ILE A 132 -13.40 7.54 2.48
C ILE A 132 -13.41 7.83 3.99
N PRO A 133 -13.89 6.90 4.83
CA PRO A 133 -14.09 7.17 6.25
C PRO A 133 -12.79 7.23 7.06
N SER A 134 -11.73 6.55 6.59
CA SER A 134 -10.46 6.43 7.31
C SER A 134 -9.28 6.29 6.35
N MET A 135 -8.14 6.84 6.76
CA MET A 135 -6.91 6.95 5.99
C MET A 135 -6.24 5.58 5.74
N ALA A 136 -6.28 4.75 6.78
CA ALA A 136 -5.80 3.38 6.77
C ALA A 136 -6.85 2.50 7.46
N SER A 137 -6.74 1.18 7.27
CA SER A 137 -7.56 0.21 7.98
C SER A 137 -7.28 0.25 9.49
N ALA A 138 -8.26 -0.16 10.30
CA ALA A 138 -8.21 -0.05 11.75
C ALA A 138 -6.99 -0.78 12.36
N ASP A 139 -6.59 -1.89 11.75
CA ASP A 139 -5.43 -2.69 12.14
C ASP A 139 -4.09 -1.99 11.86
N LEU A 140 -4.01 -1.12 10.86
CA LEU A 140 -2.83 -0.29 10.58
C LEU A 140 -2.80 0.97 11.44
N LEU A 141 -3.97 1.55 11.72
CA LEU A 141 -4.07 2.67 12.65
C LEU A 141 -3.67 2.27 14.08
N ALA A 142 -4.06 1.09 14.53
CA ALA A 142 -3.66 0.55 15.83
C ALA A 142 -2.13 0.42 15.97
N LEU A 143 -1.42 0.11 14.88
CA LEU A 143 0.05 0.05 14.87
C LEU A 143 0.70 1.44 15.01
N GLY A 144 0.14 2.45 14.35
CA GLY A 144 0.62 3.83 14.45
C GLY A 144 0.40 4.43 15.84
N SER A 145 -0.71 4.08 16.51
CA SER A 145 -1.02 4.53 17.87
C SER A 145 -0.36 3.70 18.98
N GLY A 146 0.14 2.49 18.68
CA GLY A 146 0.66 1.52 19.64
C GLY A 146 2.07 1.80 20.20
N ARG A 147 2.77 2.86 19.78
CA ARG A 147 4.07 3.27 20.36
C ARG A 147 3.94 4.04 21.69
N GLY A 148 2.77 4.06 22.32
CA GLY A 148 2.53 4.65 23.64
C GLY A 148 1.67 3.75 24.54
N GLY A 149 2.27 2.73 25.15
CA GLY A 149 1.70 2.04 26.31
C GLY A 149 1.50 0.54 26.16
N ALA A 150 2.55 -0.23 26.47
CA ALA A 150 2.41 -1.60 26.97
C ALA A 150 3.62 -1.92 27.86
N GLY A 151 3.65 -1.26 29.01
CA GLY A 151 4.56 -1.54 30.10
C GLY A 151 3.85 -1.24 31.41
N THR A 152 3.06 -2.19 31.90
CA THR A 152 2.90 -2.53 33.33
C THR A 152 2.11 -3.83 33.44
N GLU A 153 2.74 -4.79 34.12
CA GLU A 153 2.20 -5.98 34.75
C GLU A 153 0.80 -5.81 35.35
N GLN A 154 -0.04 -6.86 35.24
CA GLN A 154 -0.48 -7.66 36.39
C GLN A 154 -1.41 -8.78 35.91
N MET A 155 -1.00 -10.04 36.14
CA MET A 155 -1.89 -11.20 36.19
C MET A 155 -2.00 -11.64 37.67
N PRO A 156 -3.18 -12.10 38.12
CA PRO A 156 -3.42 -12.55 39.50
C PRO A 156 -2.75 -13.89 39.82
#